data_AF-A0A662UZV5-F1
#
_entry.id   AF-A0A662UZV5-F1
#
_cell.length_a   1.000
_cell.length_b   1.000
_cell.length_c   1.000
_cell.angle_alpha   90.00
_cell.angle_beta   90.00
_cell.angle_gamma   90.00
#
_symmetry.space_group_name_H-M   'P 1'
#
loop_
_entity.id
_entity.type
_entity.pdbx_description
1 polymer ?
#
loop_
_entity_poly.entity_id
_entity_poly.type
_entity_poly.pdbx_seq_one_letter_code
_entity_poly.pdbx_strand_id
1 'polypeptide(L)'
;MTIFLHEDKTKTKDLICAWIRAYIDDEGYVDLKTRRIAITSINKNGLRDVKDLLEFLGVSCKVYKIMGGYAYRLVISGTSLARLAQCLKPLHPEKNRRLQELLLIYGYKSLKGGSG
;
A
#
# COMPACT_ATOMS: atom_id res chain seq x y z
N MET A 1 -15.45 3.67 8.21
CA MET A 1 -14.65 4.20 9.33
C MET A 1 -14.77 5.73 9.38
N THR A 2 -15.22 6.33 10.48
CA THR A 2 -15.17 7.80 10.66
C THR A 2 -13.72 8.14 10.97
N ILE A 3 -12.97 8.58 9.97
CA ILE A 3 -11.63 9.10 10.19
C ILE A 3 -11.84 10.35 11.05
N PHE A 4 -11.42 10.30 12.32
CA PHE A 4 -11.37 11.49 13.17
C PHE A 4 -10.34 12.43 12.52
N LEU A 5 -10.83 13.29 11.64
CA LEU A 5 -10.06 14.32 10.98
C LEU A 5 -9.68 15.33 12.05
N HIS A 6 -8.48 15.17 12.61
CA HIS A 6 -7.83 16.23 13.36
C HIS A 6 -7.75 17.47 12.45
N GLU A 7 -7.82 18.67 13.03
CA GLU A 7 -7.71 19.95 12.28
C GLU A 7 -6.51 20.01 11.31
N ASP A 8 -5.48 19.20 11.55
CA ASP A 8 -4.28 19.08 10.71
C ASP A 8 -4.33 17.83 9.81
N LYS A 9 -4.81 18.02 8.58
CA LYS A 9 -4.86 16.98 7.54
C LYS A 9 -3.50 16.40 7.18
N THR A 10 -2.41 17.14 7.38
CA THR A 10 -1.06 16.68 7.06
C THR A 10 -0.61 15.62 8.06
N LYS A 11 -0.76 15.91 9.36
CA LYS A 11 -0.45 14.93 10.42
C LYS A 11 -1.28 13.66 10.30
N THR A 12 -2.56 13.78 9.95
CA THR A 12 -3.40 12.60 9.70
C THR A 12 -2.86 11.76 8.54
N LYS A 13 -2.44 12.38 7.43
CA LYS A 13 -1.83 11.66 6.31
C LYS A 13 -0.54 10.95 6.72
N ASP A 14 0.33 11.62 7.47
CA ASP A 14 1.60 11.05 7.90
C ASP A 14 1.39 9.83 8.82
N LEU A 15 0.44 9.93 9.75
CA LEU A 15 0.06 8.82 10.62
C LEU A 15 -0.49 7.64 9.82
N ILE A 16 -1.39 7.90 8.87
CA ILE A 16 -1.95 6.86 8.00
C ILE A 16 -0.84 6.22 7.15
N CYS A 17 0.08 7.01 6.59
CA CYS A 17 1.21 6.48 5.81
C CYS A 17 2.14 5.63 6.68
N ALA A 18 2.44 6.04 7.92
CA ALA A 18 3.23 5.26 8.85
C ALA A 18 2.55 3.94 9.25
N TRP A 19 1.25 3.96 9.48
CA TRP A 19 0.46 2.77 9.82
C TRP A 19 0.37 1.80 8.63
N ILE A 20 0.02 2.30 7.44
CA ILE A 20 -0.04 1.49 6.21
C ILE A 20 1.34 0.91 5.87
N ARG A 21 2.41 1.66 6.10
CA ARG A 21 3.79 1.17 5.97
C ARG A 21 4.02 -0.04 6.86
N ALA A 22 3.77 0.08 8.16
CA ALA A 22 3.96 -1.02 9.10
C ALA A 22 3.10 -2.23 8.72
N TYR A 23 1.84 -2.01 8.34
CA TYR A 23 0.92 -3.07 7.95
C TYR A 23 1.37 -3.83 6.70
N ILE A 24 1.87 -3.13 5.67
CA ILE A 24 2.41 -3.78 4.46
C ILE A 24 3.74 -4.47 4.74
N ASP A 25 4.55 -3.92 5.65
CA ASP A 25 5.82 -4.51 6.05
C ASP A 25 5.65 -5.81 6.85
N ASP A 26 4.52 -5.99 7.51
CA ASP A 26 4.16 -7.24 8.20
C ASP A 26 3.41 -8.20 7.26
N GLU A 27 2.24 -7.79 6.78
CA GLU A 27 1.26 -8.65 6.09
C GLU A 27 1.34 -8.61 4.56
N GLY A 28 2.05 -7.62 4.01
CA GLY A 28 2.11 -7.36 2.58
C GLY A 28 3.12 -8.22 1.84
N TYR A 29 2.74 -8.67 0.65
CA TYR A 29 3.62 -9.35 -0.28
C TYR A 29 3.78 -8.55 -1.57
N VAL A 30 5.03 -8.28 -1.96
CA VAL A 30 5.38 -7.66 -3.25
C VAL A 30 5.57 -8.77 -4.28
N ASP A 31 4.61 -8.91 -5.20
CA ASP A 31 4.64 -9.90 -6.28
C ASP A 31 5.14 -9.27 -7.58
N LEU A 32 6.37 -9.62 -7.96
CA LEU A 32 7.00 -9.18 -9.19
C LEU A 32 6.38 -9.81 -10.44
N LYS A 33 5.92 -11.07 -10.36
CA LYS A 33 5.35 -11.80 -11.51
C LYS A 33 4.05 -11.17 -11.96
N THR A 34 3.20 -10.84 -10.99
CA THR A 34 1.89 -10.23 -11.26
C THR A 34 1.88 -8.70 -11.07
N ARG A 35 3.06 -8.12 -10.82
CA ARG A 35 3.33 -6.68 -10.73
C ARG A 35 2.38 -5.95 -9.77
N ARG A 36 2.17 -6.52 -8.59
CA ARG A 36 1.24 -6.00 -7.58
C ARG A 36 1.74 -6.18 -6.17
N ILE A 37 1.27 -5.33 -5.26
CA ILE A 37 1.31 -5.59 -3.83
C ILE A 37 0.00 -6.27 -3.46
N ALA A 38 0.10 -7.38 -2.73
CA ALA A 38 -1.05 -8.12 -2.26
C ALA A 38 -0.98 -8.31 -0.74
N ILE A 39 -2.12 -8.16 -0.08
CA ILE A 39 -2.30 -8.45 1.34
C ILE A 39 -3.42 -9.48 1.44
N THR A 40 -3.21 -10.56 2.17
CA THR A 40 -4.21 -11.62 2.34
C THR A 40 -4.60 -11.68 3.81
N SER A 41 -5.90 -11.60 4.11
CA SER A 41 -6.41 -11.70 5.48
C SER A 41 -7.78 -12.36 5.50
N ILE A 42 -8.10 -13.07 6.59
CA ILE A 42 -9.45 -13.59 6.85
C ILE A 42 -10.39 -12.49 7.37
N ASN A 43 -9.84 -11.39 7.92
CA ASN A 43 -10.63 -10.28 8.43
C ASN A 43 -11.05 -9.34 7.29
N LYS A 44 -12.25 -9.59 6.76
CA LYS A 44 -12.86 -8.77 5.70
C LYS A 44 -13.01 -7.30 6.08
N ASN A 45 -13.43 -7.02 7.31
CA ASN A 45 -13.73 -5.66 7.74
C ASN A 45 -12.45 -4.86 7.93
N GLY A 46 -11.42 -5.47 8.54
CA GLY A 46 -10.09 -4.87 8.61
C GLY A 46 -9.52 -4.55 7.22
N LEU A 47 -9.67 -5.46 6.24
CA LEU A 47 -9.25 -5.18 4.86
C LEU A 47 -10.05 -4.07 4.17
N ARG A 48 -11.32 -3.86 4.57
CA ARG A 48 -12.12 -2.72 4.09
C ARG A 48 -11.65 -1.41 4.70
N ASP A 49 -11.35 -1.39 6.00
CA ASP A 49 -10.81 -0.20 6.66
C ASP A 49 -9.44 0.17 6.06
N VAL A 50 -8.58 -0.81 5.78
CA VAL A 50 -7.32 -0.61 5.05
C VAL A 50 -7.57 -0.03 3.65
N LYS A 51 -8.57 -0.53 2.94
CA LYS A 51 -8.97 0.02 1.64
C LYS A 51 -9.39 1.49 1.77
N ASP A 52 -10.21 1.84 2.75
CA ASP A 52 -10.67 3.22 2.97
C ASP A 52 -9.48 4.15 3.26
N LEU A 53 -8.51 3.69 4.07
CA LEU A 53 -7.26 4.42 4.33
C LEU A 53 -6.42 4.62 3.06
N LEU A 54 -6.27 3.60 2.23
CA LEU A 54 -5.55 3.70 0.96
C LEU A 54 -6.24 4.66 0.00
N GLU A 55 -7.58 4.63 -0.08
CA GLU A 55 -8.36 5.57 -0.88
C GLU A 55 -8.22 7.00 -0.38
N PHE A 56 -8.16 7.22 0.94
CA PHE A 56 -7.86 8.53 1.52
C PHE A 56 -6.48 9.06 1.11
N LEU A 57 -5.49 8.18 0.95
CA LEU A 57 -4.17 8.51 0.41
C LEU A 57 -4.15 8.65 -1.13
N GLY A 58 -5.29 8.47 -1.80
CA GLY A 58 -5.38 8.51 -3.26
C GLY A 58 -4.75 7.30 -3.95
N VAL A 59 -4.64 6.17 -3.24
CA VAL A 59 -4.13 4.88 -3.73
C VAL A 59 -5.33 3.97 -4.03
N SER A 60 -5.55 3.65 -5.31
CA SER A 60 -6.62 2.74 -5.69
C SER A 60 -6.22 1.29 -5.41
N CYS A 61 -7.14 0.53 -4.82
CA CYS A 61 -6.94 -0.89 -4.53
C CYS A 61 -8.23 -1.68 -4.79
N LYS A 62 -8.08 -3.00 -4.97
CA LYS A 62 -9.22 -3.91 -5.18
C LYS A 62 -9.17 -5.03 -4.15
N VAL A 63 -10.34 -5.38 -3.60
CA VAL A 63 -10.48 -6.47 -2.65
C VAL A 63 -11.28 -7.60 -3.30
N TYR A 64 -10.74 -8.81 -3.25
CA TYR A 64 -11.35 -10.00 -3.81
C TYR A 64 -11.50 -11.09 -2.76
N LYS A 65 -12.52 -11.92 -2.89
CA LYS A 65 -12.63 -13.16 -2.13
C LYS A 65 -11.69 -14.20 -2.73
N ILE A 66 -11.00 -14.95 -1.88
CA ILE A 66 -10.17 -16.10 -2.26
C ILE A 66 -10.57 -17.31 -1.42
N MET A 67 -10.07 -18.50 -1.78
CA MET A 67 -10.32 -19.75 -1.03
C MET A 67 -11.81 -20.00 -0.77
N GLY A 68 -12.66 -19.89 -1.79
CA GLY A 68 -14.10 -20.09 -1.66
C GLY A 68 -14.83 -19.05 -0.78
N GLY A 69 -14.18 -17.95 -0.41
CA GLY A 69 -14.75 -16.91 0.46
C GLY A 69 -14.26 -16.94 1.91
N TYR A 70 -13.38 -17.88 2.27
CA TYR A 70 -12.78 -17.97 3.59
C TYR A 70 -11.78 -16.84 3.88
N ALA A 71 -11.07 -16.39 2.85
CA ALA A 71 -10.10 -15.29 2.96
C ALA A 71 -10.35 -14.22 1.90
N TYR A 72 -9.76 -13.06 2.15
CA TYR A 72 -9.88 -11.88 1.31
C TYR A 72 -8.48 -11.40 0.93
N ARG A 73 -8.34 -10.93 -0.30
CA ARG A 73 -7.08 -10.39 -0.80
C ARG A 73 -7.28 -8.98 -1.29
N LEU A 74 -6.54 -8.05 -0.69
CA LEU A 74 -6.40 -6.69 -1.17
C LEU A 74 -5.21 -6.61 -2.11
N VAL A 75 -5.42 -5.96 -3.26
CA VAL A 75 -4.43 -5.85 -4.33
C VAL A 75 -4.27 -4.40 -4.74
N ILE A 76 -3.01 -3.97 -4.84
CA ILE A 76 -2.60 -2.64 -5.30
C ILE A 76 -1.71 -2.84 -6.53
N SER A 77 -2.05 -2.20 -7.64
CA SER A 77 -1.32 -2.34 -8.91
C SER A 77 -1.31 -1.05 -9.73
N GLY A 78 -0.54 -1.04 -10.82
CA GLY A 78 -0.45 0.07 -11.75
C GLY A 78 0.07 1.37 -11.11
N THR A 79 -0.51 2.49 -11.52
CA THR A 79 -0.05 3.83 -11.15
C THR A 79 -0.20 4.15 -9.65
N SER A 80 -1.07 3.43 -8.95
CA SER A 80 -1.28 3.58 -7.51
C SER A 80 -0.08 3.11 -6.68
N LEU A 81 0.76 2.24 -7.23
CA LEU A 81 2.00 1.79 -6.57
C LEU A 81 3.02 2.92 -6.41
N ALA A 82 3.13 3.80 -7.40
CA ALA A 82 4.05 4.94 -7.32
C ALA A 82 3.63 5.93 -6.22
N ARG A 83 2.32 6.16 -6.07
CA ARG A 83 1.77 6.98 -4.99
C ARG A 83 2.02 6.33 -3.63
N LEU A 84 1.72 5.04 -3.52
CA LEU A 84 1.94 4.30 -2.30
C LEU A 84 3.42 4.27 -1.90
N ALA A 85 4.34 4.06 -2.85
CA ALA A 85 5.78 4.01 -2.61
C ALA A 85 6.36 5.30 -2.00
N GLN A 86 5.71 6.46 -2.20
CA GLN A 86 6.10 7.70 -1.54
C GLN A 86 5.79 7.65 -0.03
N CYS A 87 4.70 6.99 0.36
CA CYS A 87 4.30 6.81 1.76
C CYS A 87 5.01 5.67 2.49
N LEU A 88 5.56 4.68 1.78
CA LEU A 88 6.13 3.48 2.39
C LEU A 88 7.60 3.62 2.83
N LYS A 89 8.22 4.80 2.76
CA LYS A 89 9.65 4.93 3.08
C LYS A 89 9.90 5.09 4.60
N PRO A 90 10.77 4.27 5.22
CA PRO A 90 11.47 3.07 4.70
C PRO A 90 10.67 1.76 4.90
N LEU A 91 10.73 0.84 3.94
CA LEU A 91 10.28 -0.56 4.08
C LEU A 91 11.44 -1.49 4.47
N HIS A 92 11.15 -2.71 4.92
CA HIS A 92 12.13 -3.77 5.07
C HIS A 92 12.97 -3.93 3.79
N PRO A 93 14.31 -4.12 3.87
CA PRO A 93 15.22 -4.06 2.74
C PRO A 93 14.80 -4.89 1.51
N GLU A 94 14.39 -6.15 1.71
CA GLU A 94 13.98 -7.02 0.60
C GLU A 94 12.63 -6.59 -0.01
N LYS A 95 11.68 -6.11 0.80
CA LYS A 95 10.41 -5.57 0.30
C LYS A 95 10.63 -4.27 -0.47
N ASN A 96 11.51 -3.41 0.02
CA ASN A 96 11.90 -2.20 -0.69
C ASN A 96 12.59 -2.53 -2.02
N ARG A 97 13.53 -3.48 -2.05
CA ARG A 97 14.20 -3.93 -3.29
C ARG A 97 13.18 -4.36 -4.35
N ARG A 98 12.25 -5.24 -3.96
CA ARG A 98 11.16 -5.69 -4.84
C ARG A 98 10.23 -4.56 -5.27
N LEU A 99 9.90 -3.63 -4.37
CA LEU A 99 9.07 -2.48 -4.71
C LEU A 99 9.76 -1.58 -5.75
N GLN A 100 11.07 -1.32 -5.61
CA GLN A 100 11.83 -0.55 -6.59
C GLN A 100 11.86 -1.24 -7.95
N GLU A 101 12.08 -2.56 -7.99
CA GLU A 101 12.04 -3.36 -9.21
C GLU A 101 10.67 -3.25 -9.89
N LEU A 102 9.60 -3.32 -9.09
CA LEU A 102 8.23 -3.21 -9.57
C LEU A 102 7.92 -1.82 -10.13
N LEU A 103 8.44 -0.74 -9.52
CA LEU A 103 8.32 0.63 -10.05
C LEU A 103 9.05 0.80 -11.38
N LEU A 104 10.24 0.21 -11.53
CA LEU A 104 11.00 0.24 -12.78
C LEU A 104 10.24 -0.45 -13.93
N ILE A 105 9.59 -1.58 -13.66
CA ILE A 105 8.77 -2.31 -14.64
C ILE A 105 7.61 -1.45 -15.17
N TYR A 106 7.03 -0.59 -14.33
CA TYR A 106 5.97 0.34 -14.74
C TYR A 106 6.48 1.59 -15.45
N GLY A 107 7.79 1.69 -15.72
CA GLY A 107 8.40 2.86 -16.34
C GLY A 107 8.46 4.08 -15.42
N TYR A 108 8.21 3.91 -14.11
CA TYR A 108 8.46 4.98 -13.15
C TYR A 108 9.96 5.12 -12.99
N LYS A 109 10.53 6.15 -13.65
CA LYS A 109 11.90 6.60 -13.37
C LYS A 109 12.03 6.73 -11.86
N SER A 110 13.04 6.03 -11.34
CA SER A 110 13.45 6.01 -9.94
C SER A 110 13.13 7.33 -9.24
N LEU A 111 12.46 7.28 -8.09
CA LEU A 111 12.35 8.38 -7.13
C LEU A 111 13.75 8.67 -6.53
N LYS A 112 14.72 8.99 -7.40
CA LYS A 112 16.06 9.46 -7.08
C LYS A 112 16.00 10.98 -6.98
N GLY A 113 16.45 11.49 -5.83
CA GLY A 113 16.96 12.85 -5.69
C GLY A 113 15.94 13.87 -5.21
N GLY A 114 15.71 13.91 -3.90
CA GLY A 114 15.13 15.05 -3.20
C GLY A 114 16.10 15.52 -2.11
N SER A 115 17.30 15.90 -2.53
CA SER A 115 18.23 16.74 -1.77
C SER A 115 18.77 17.77 -2.75
N GLY A 116 18.04 18.88 -2.81
CA GLY A 116 18.48 20.17 -3.35
C GLY A 116 18.29 21.20 -2.24
#